data_AF-A0A0C9YYE3-F1
#
_entry.id   AF-A0A0C9YYE3-F1
#
_cell.length_a   1.000
_cell.length_b   1.000
_cell.length_c   1.000
_cell.angle_alpha   90.00
_cell.angle_beta   90.00
_cell.angle_gamma   90.00
#
_symmetry.space_group_name_H-M   'P 1'
#
loop_
_entity.id
_entity.type
_entity.pdbx_description
1 polymer ?
#
loop_
_entity_poly.entity_id
_entity_poly.type
_entity_poly.pdbx_seq_one_letter_code
_entity_poly.pdbx_strand_id
1 'polypeptide(L)'
;YNQEFTQVGGWMKHKGKLTEHEHDRYFWAGLSPLFQSSVEGRLKQKDPNLNVSIPFPYDEVCKAAEEVLCQDHFDADDLDLLGPRSISSLSEKENVPPQQHDVRGGSEARKHLETLEREGSITQKQDEVKTLIKSLSCIPNSSQACPPRRPIVCFGCGVTGHGLDSCNAINDLVKKGSLARDDNH
;
A
#
# COMPACT_ATOMS: atom_id res chain seq x y z
N TYR A 1 6.59 4.48 -9.00
CA TYR A 1 7.63 4.01 -8.06
C TYR A 1 7.24 2.77 -7.25
N ASN A 2 6.52 2.87 -6.12
CA ASN A 2 6.31 1.70 -5.23
C ASN A 2 5.71 0.46 -5.94
N GLN A 3 4.71 0.67 -6.80
CA GLN A 3 4.10 -0.39 -7.61
C GLN A 3 5.09 -1.06 -8.58
N GLU A 4 5.87 -0.26 -9.32
CA GLU A 4 6.87 -0.76 -10.28
C GLU A 4 8.00 -1.49 -9.56
N PHE A 5 8.45 -0.94 -8.42
CA PHE A 5 9.45 -1.55 -7.58
C PHE A 5 8.96 -2.90 -7.04
N THR A 6 7.72 -2.99 -6.56
CA THR A 6 7.12 -4.25 -6.09
C THR A 6 7.05 -5.28 -7.23
N GLN A 7 6.70 -4.85 -8.45
CA GLN A 7 6.61 -5.75 -9.60
C GLN A 7 7.97 -6.33 -9.99
N VAL A 8 9.00 -5.50 -10.11
CA VAL A 8 10.33 -5.92 -10.58
C VAL A 8 11.16 -6.48 -9.43
N GLY A 9 11.27 -5.73 -8.33
CA GLY A 9 12.02 -6.10 -7.12
C GLY A 9 11.43 -7.31 -6.43
N GLY A 10 10.10 -7.40 -6.31
CA GLY A 10 9.42 -8.58 -5.76
C GLY A 10 9.64 -9.83 -6.63
N TRP A 11 9.63 -9.69 -7.96
CA TRP A 11 9.96 -10.80 -8.86
C TRP A 11 11.42 -11.25 -8.74
N MET A 12 12.36 -10.31 -8.59
CA MET A 12 13.78 -10.64 -8.37
C MET A 12 14.01 -11.32 -7.01
N LYS A 13 13.32 -10.86 -5.95
CA LYS A 13 13.35 -11.48 -4.61
C LYS A 13 12.79 -12.91 -4.67
N HIS A 14 11.62 -13.12 -5.29
CA HIS A 14 11.02 -14.44 -5.43
C HIS A 14 11.90 -15.42 -6.22
N LYS A 15 12.64 -14.94 -7.22
CA LYS A 15 13.61 -15.76 -7.98
C LYS A 15 14.92 -16.02 -7.24
N GLY A 16 15.10 -15.49 -6.02
CA GLY A 16 16.33 -15.60 -5.26
C GLY A 16 17.52 -14.87 -5.88
N LYS A 17 17.28 -13.93 -6.82
CA LYS A 17 18.32 -13.11 -7.45
C LYS A 17 18.66 -11.88 -6.63
N LEU A 18 17.84 -11.57 -5.64
CA LEU A 18 17.95 -10.40 -4.80
C LEU A 18 17.63 -10.84 -3.37
N THR A 19 18.56 -10.60 -2.45
CA THR A 19 18.33 -10.85 -1.03
C THR A 19 17.36 -9.82 -0.46
N GLU A 20 16.78 -10.09 0.71
CA GLU A 20 15.90 -9.14 1.39
C GLU A 20 16.63 -7.83 1.74
N HIS A 21 17.84 -7.93 2.28
CA HIS A 21 18.66 -6.76 2.60
C HIS A 21 19.00 -5.91 1.36
N GLU A 22 19.30 -6.55 0.22
CA GLU A 22 19.54 -5.82 -1.04
C GLU A 22 18.26 -5.19 -1.58
N HIS A 23 17.13 -5.90 -1.50
CA HIS A 23 15.82 -5.38 -1.87
C HIS A 23 15.50 -4.10 -1.08
N ASP A 24 15.66 -4.13 0.24
CA ASP A 24 15.40 -2.99 1.12
C ASP A 24 16.36 -1.83 0.84
N ARG A 25 17.64 -2.14 0.59
CA ARG A 25 18.64 -1.15 0.17
C ARG A 25 18.27 -0.46 -1.14
N TYR A 26 17.88 -1.22 -2.16
CA TYR A 26 17.50 -0.65 -3.45
C TYR A 26 16.20 0.14 -3.37
N PHE A 27 15.24 -0.33 -2.57
CA PHE A 27 14.01 0.40 -2.34
C PHE A 27 14.28 1.77 -1.75
N TRP A 28 15.06 1.81 -0.66
CA TRP A 28 15.46 3.04 0.00
C TRP A 28 16.22 3.97 -0.94
N ALA A 29 17.22 3.44 -1.66
CA ALA A 29 18.06 4.21 -2.58
C ALA A 29 17.30 4.83 -3.76
N GLY A 30 16.18 4.24 -4.19
CA GLY A 30 15.36 4.79 -5.27
C GLY A 30 14.37 5.89 -4.85
N LEU A 31 14.24 6.17 -3.54
CA LEU A 31 13.47 7.32 -3.05
C LEU A 31 14.24 8.62 -3.25
N SER A 32 13.51 9.75 -3.40
CA SER A 32 14.17 11.05 -3.51
C SER A 32 14.83 11.45 -2.18
N PRO A 33 15.99 12.14 -2.17
CA PRO A 33 16.69 12.49 -0.92
C PRO A 33 15.86 13.33 0.06
N LEU A 34 15.02 14.21 -0.47
CA LEU A 34 14.09 15.01 0.33
C LEU A 34 13.04 14.12 1.00
N PHE A 35 12.47 13.17 0.26
CA PHE A 35 11.48 12.24 0.79
C PHE A 35 12.09 11.25 1.79
N GLN A 36 13.31 10.78 1.53
CA GLN A 36 14.09 9.98 2.49
C GLN A 36 14.22 10.69 3.82
N SER A 37 14.56 11.99 3.82
CA SER A 37 14.69 12.78 5.06
C SER A 37 13.37 12.88 5.83
N SER A 38 12.25 13.06 5.15
CA SER A 38 10.91 13.08 5.78
C SER A 38 10.54 11.73 6.39
N VAL A 39 10.77 10.64 5.65
CA VAL A 39 10.49 9.27 6.11
C VAL A 39 11.42 8.87 7.26
N GLU A 40 12.71 9.18 7.15
CA GLU A 40 13.71 8.95 8.22
C GLU A 40 13.33 9.71 9.50
N GLY A 41 12.85 10.96 9.36
CA GLY A 41 12.32 11.74 10.48
C GLY A 41 11.17 11.02 11.19
N ARG A 42 10.22 10.43 10.44
CA ARG A 42 9.13 9.63 11.01
C ARG A 42 9.61 8.34 11.66
N LEU A 43 10.57 7.65 11.04
CA LEU A 43 11.15 6.44 11.60
C LEU A 43 11.88 6.72 12.93
N LYS A 44 12.68 7.79 13.00
CA LYS A 44 13.36 8.24 14.22
C LYS A 44 12.41 8.70 15.33
N GLN A 45 11.27 9.28 14.95
CA GLN A 45 10.24 9.65 15.90
C GLN A 45 9.63 8.42 16.59
N LYS A 46 9.49 7.31 15.87
CA LYS A 46 8.96 6.04 16.40
C LYS A 46 10.00 5.28 17.22
N ASP A 47 11.24 5.23 16.74
CA ASP A 47 12.35 4.60 17.44
C ASP A 47 13.56 5.54 17.51
N PRO A 48 13.82 6.15 18.69
CA PRO A 48 14.96 7.04 18.89
C PRO A 48 16.33 6.34 18.75
N ASN A 49 16.40 5.01 18.88
CA ASN A 49 17.65 4.24 18.79
C ASN A 49 17.85 3.60 17.40
N LEU A 50 17.05 4.01 16.41
CA LEU A 50 17.08 3.43 15.09
C LEU A 50 18.45 3.61 14.42
N ASN A 51 19.02 2.49 13.97
CA ASN A 51 20.31 2.48 13.29
C ASN A 51 20.16 2.94 11.84
N VAL A 52 20.71 4.10 11.52
CA VAL A 52 20.69 4.69 10.16
C VAL A 52 21.77 4.14 9.22
N SER A 53 22.67 3.29 9.71
CA SER A 53 23.76 2.70 8.91
C SER A 53 23.32 1.43 8.17
N ILE A 54 22.16 0.87 8.51
CA ILE A 54 21.56 -0.28 7.84
C ILE A 54 20.37 0.16 6.98
N PRO A 55 20.11 -0.51 5.84
CA PRO A 55 18.88 -0.29 5.08
C PRO A 55 17.64 -0.53 5.94
N PHE A 56 16.66 0.36 5.83
CA PHE A 56 15.39 0.21 6.53
C PHE A 56 14.53 -0.86 5.83
N PRO A 57 13.84 -1.73 6.59
CA PRO A 57 12.93 -2.71 6.02
C PRO A 57 11.87 -2.05 5.14
N TYR A 58 11.57 -2.67 3.99
CA TYR A 58 10.59 -2.14 3.03
C TYR A 58 9.25 -1.76 3.68
N ASP A 59 8.72 -2.62 4.57
CA ASP A 59 7.42 -2.42 5.20
C ASP A 59 7.40 -1.21 6.14
N GLU A 60 8.47 -1.00 6.92
CA GLU A 60 8.58 0.15 7.83
C GLU A 60 8.71 1.46 7.05
N VAL A 61 9.46 1.44 5.93
CA VAL A 61 9.56 2.60 5.03
C VAL A 61 8.20 2.91 4.41
N CYS A 62 7.44 1.91 3.96
CA CYS A 62 6.10 2.12 3.39
C CYS A 62 5.15 2.72 4.42
N LYS A 63 5.11 2.17 5.64
CA LYS A 63 4.27 2.66 6.72
C LYS A 63 4.61 4.10 7.11
N ALA A 64 5.90 4.42 7.24
CA ALA A 64 6.34 5.77 7.54
C ALA A 64 6.08 6.74 6.37
N ALA A 65 6.23 6.28 5.14
CA ALA A 65 5.90 7.05 3.93
C ALA A 65 4.40 7.39 3.85
N GLU A 66 3.52 6.44 4.15
CA GLU A 66 2.08 6.68 4.24
C GLU A 66 1.77 7.80 5.26
N GLU A 67 2.37 7.77 6.44
CA GLU A 67 2.18 8.83 7.44
C GLU A 67 2.71 10.20 7.00
N VAL A 68 3.82 10.25 6.25
CA VAL A 68 4.33 11.50 5.66
C VAL A 68 3.33 12.04 4.62
N LEU A 69 2.79 11.16 3.78
CA LEU A 69 1.90 11.55 2.67
C LEU A 69 0.46 11.80 3.12
N CYS A 70 0.01 11.19 4.21
CA CYS A 70 -1.33 11.38 4.79
C CYS A 70 -1.42 12.58 5.76
N GLN A 71 -0.36 13.38 5.90
CA GLN A 71 -0.32 14.47 6.88
C GLN A 71 -1.19 15.69 6.51
N ASP A 72 -1.67 15.82 5.27
CA ASP A 72 -2.63 16.86 4.87
C ASP A 72 -4.08 16.38 4.99
N HIS A 73 -4.52 16.13 6.22
CA HIS A 73 -5.94 16.12 6.51
C HIS A 73 -6.42 17.57 6.68
N PHE A 74 -6.78 18.20 5.58
CA PHE A 74 -7.44 19.51 5.57
C PHE A 74 -8.92 19.42 6.05
N ASP A 75 -9.39 18.24 6.44
CA ASP A 75 -10.75 17.96 6.91
C ASP A 75 -10.85 17.82 8.44
N ALA A 76 -9.90 18.38 9.22
CA ALA A 76 -10.05 18.47 10.67
C ALA A 76 -11.16 19.46 10.93
N ASP A 77 -12.38 18.93 10.95
CA ASP A 77 -13.63 19.64 10.83
C ASP A 77 -13.63 20.97 11.58
N ASP A 78 -13.98 22.00 10.81
CA ASP A 78 -14.44 23.32 11.18
C ASP A 78 -15.79 23.24 11.96
N LEU A 79 -15.89 22.31 12.93
CA LEU A 79 -17.09 22.00 13.70
C LEU A 79 -17.09 22.65 15.09
N ASP A 80 -16.45 23.81 15.25
CA ASP A 80 -16.53 24.61 16.48
C ASP A 80 -16.86 26.10 16.27
N LEU A 81 -16.96 26.59 15.01
CA LEU A 81 -17.21 28.01 14.74
C LEU A 81 -18.68 28.42 14.67
N LEU A 82 -19.63 27.47 14.79
CA LEU A 82 -21.07 27.77 14.84
C LEU A 82 -21.79 27.03 15.98
N GLY A 83 -21.26 27.13 17.20
CA GLY A 83 -22.03 26.89 18.42
C GLY A 83 -22.74 28.17 18.90
N PRO A 84 -24.09 28.20 19.03
CA PRO A 84 -24.80 29.39 19.46
C PRO A 84 -24.43 29.80 20.90
N ARG A 85 -24.08 31.08 21.04
CA ARG A 85 -23.96 31.82 22.30
C ARG A 85 -25.09 31.43 23.27
N SER A 86 -24.74 30.96 24.48
CA SER A 86 -25.48 31.24 25.72
C SER A 86 -24.73 30.80 26.98
N ILE A 87 -24.21 31.83 27.66
CA ILE A 87 -24.15 32.10 29.11
C ILE A 87 -23.49 31.12 30.11
N SER A 88 -22.67 31.74 30.96
CA SER A 88 -21.99 31.25 32.15
C SER A 88 -22.86 30.50 33.15
N SER A 89 -22.34 29.41 33.72
CA SER A 89 -22.30 29.22 35.19
C SER A 89 -21.39 28.04 35.57
N LEU A 90 -20.81 28.15 36.78
CA LEU A 90 -19.75 27.38 37.42
C LEU A 90 -20.21 26.00 37.96
N SER A 91 -19.24 25.27 38.55
CA SER A 91 -19.37 24.11 39.47
C SER A 91 -19.57 22.74 38.81
N GLU A 92 -18.96 21.63 39.24
CA GLU A 92 -18.12 21.32 40.41
C GLU A 92 -17.41 19.97 40.17
N LYS A 93 -16.40 19.66 40.98
CA LYS A 93 -15.58 18.45 40.95
C LYS A 93 -16.31 17.27 41.60
N GLU A 94 -16.09 16.03 41.15
CA GLU A 94 -15.92 14.91 42.10
C GLU A 94 -15.24 13.68 41.48
N ASN A 95 -14.49 12.99 42.35
CA ASN A 95 -13.57 11.89 42.16
C ASN A 95 -14.05 10.74 43.07
N VAL A 96 -14.19 9.50 42.56
CA VAL A 96 -14.42 8.32 43.42
C VAL A 96 -13.61 7.08 42.93
N PRO A 97 -13.00 6.28 43.83
CA PRO A 97 -12.00 5.23 43.53
C PRO A 97 -12.57 3.77 43.47
N PRO A 98 -11.74 2.75 43.11
CA PRO A 98 -12.18 1.37 42.85
C PRO A 98 -12.14 0.44 44.08
N GLN A 99 -13.06 -0.53 44.17
CA GLN A 99 -13.12 -1.56 45.21
C GLN A 99 -12.86 -2.98 44.68
N GLN A 100 -12.10 -3.75 45.46
CA GLN A 100 -11.71 -5.16 45.27
C GLN A 100 -12.63 -6.13 46.02
N HIS A 101 -12.72 -7.38 45.56
CA HIS A 101 -13.12 -8.53 46.39
C HIS A 101 -12.45 -9.83 45.88
N ASP A 102 -11.71 -10.50 46.76
CA ASP A 102 -11.14 -11.86 46.65
C ASP A 102 -12.17 -12.93 47.08
N VAL A 103 -12.02 -14.20 46.61
CA VAL A 103 -11.83 -15.47 47.40
C VAL A 103 -11.85 -16.72 46.49
N ARG A 104 -10.67 -17.35 46.31
CA ARG A 104 -10.25 -18.78 46.46
C ARG A 104 -11.20 -19.98 46.15
N GLY A 105 -10.70 -20.91 45.30
CA GLY A 105 -10.77 -22.38 45.52
C GLY A 105 -11.21 -23.28 44.34
N GLY A 106 -10.39 -24.28 43.94
CA GLY A 106 -10.86 -25.48 43.20
C GLY A 106 -10.01 -25.95 42.00
N SER A 107 -8.80 -26.46 42.24
CA SER A 107 -7.97 -27.14 41.25
C SER A 107 -8.42 -28.59 41.05
N GLU A 108 -9.02 -28.92 39.90
CA GLU A 108 -8.94 -30.24 39.20
C GLU A 108 -9.99 -30.40 38.08
N ALA A 109 -10.99 -29.51 37.97
CA ALA A 109 -11.96 -29.57 36.84
C ALA A 109 -11.53 -28.79 35.59
N ARG A 110 -10.42 -28.02 35.65
CA ARG A 110 -10.06 -27.02 34.63
C ARG A 110 -9.34 -27.59 33.40
N LYS A 111 -8.77 -28.80 33.50
CA LYS A 111 -7.95 -29.38 32.42
C LYS A 111 -8.76 -30.07 31.31
N HIS A 112 -10.04 -30.38 31.55
CA HIS A 112 -10.87 -31.11 30.60
C HIS A 112 -11.65 -30.19 29.62
N LEU A 113 -11.93 -28.94 30.01
CA LEU A 113 -12.67 -28.00 29.14
C LEU A 113 -11.79 -27.40 28.04
N GLU A 114 -10.50 -27.15 28.32
CA GLU A 114 -9.52 -26.58 27.40
C GLU A 114 -9.07 -27.56 26.29
N THR A 115 -9.37 -28.86 26.44
CA THR A 115 -9.09 -29.87 25.42
C THR A 115 -10.19 -29.90 24.35
N LEU A 116 -11.46 -29.65 24.72
CA LEU A 116 -12.58 -29.64 23.77
C LEU A 116 -12.67 -28.34 22.95
N GLU A 117 -12.32 -27.18 23.53
CA GLU A 117 -12.30 -25.89 22.81
C GLU A 117 -11.17 -25.81 21.75
N ARG A 118 -10.05 -26.47 22.04
CA ARG A 118 -8.91 -26.58 21.12
C ARG A 118 -9.20 -27.54 19.97
N GLU A 119 -9.91 -28.65 20.22
CA GLU A 119 -10.32 -29.59 19.18
C GLU A 119 -11.34 -28.99 18.20
N GLY A 120 -12.32 -28.21 18.69
CA GLY A 120 -13.28 -27.49 17.83
C GLY A 120 -12.62 -26.42 16.95
N SER A 121 -11.65 -25.69 17.50
CA SER A 121 -10.89 -24.65 16.80
C SER A 121 -9.96 -25.20 15.70
N ILE A 122 -9.49 -26.44 15.84
CA ILE A 122 -8.63 -27.09 14.84
C ILE A 122 -9.47 -27.60 13.65
N THR A 123 -10.67 -28.13 13.90
CA THR A 123 -11.58 -28.59 12.82
C THR A 123 -12.15 -27.43 12.00
N GLN A 124 -12.45 -26.28 12.62
CA GLN A 124 -12.96 -25.10 11.91
C GLN A 124 -11.91 -24.53 10.93
N LYS A 125 -10.65 -24.44 11.35
CA LYS A 125 -9.55 -23.95 10.51
C LYS A 125 -9.25 -24.88 9.32
N GLN A 126 -9.41 -26.19 9.49
CA GLN A 126 -9.20 -27.13 8.38
C GLN A 126 -10.31 -27.05 7.32
N ASP A 127 -11.55 -26.75 7.72
CA ASP A 127 -12.68 -26.61 6.81
C ASP A 127 -12.58 -25.32 5.98
N GLU A 128 -12.13 -24.22 6.59
CA GLU A 128 -11.83 -22.95 5.90
C GLU A 128 -10.70 -23.12 4.87
N VAL A 129 -9.61 -23.81 5.23
CA VAL A 129 -8.49 -24.07 4.31
C VAL A 129 -8.92 -24.94 3.13
N LYS A 130 -9.74 -25.99 3.36
CA LYS A 130 -10.28 -26.82 2.27
C LYS A 130 -11.21 -26.02 1.35
N THR A 131 -11.99 -25.11 1.93
CA THR A 131 -12.89 -24.23 1.18
C THR A 131 -12.11 -23.20 0.34
N LEU A 132 -11.03 -22.64 0.87
CA LEU A 132 -10.12 -21.73 0.15
C LEU A 132 -9.36 -22.45 -0.98
N ILE A 133 -8.90 -23.68 -0.76
CA ILE A 133 -8.23 -24.47 -1.81
C ILE A 133 -9.21 -24.80 -2.94
N LYS A 134 -10.47 -25.09 -2.59
CA LYS A 134 -11.53 -25.39 -3.58
C LYS A 134 -12.02 -24.16 -4.35
N SER A 135 -11.91 -22.96 -3.78
CA SER A 135 -12.18 -21.72 -4.51
C SER A 135 -11.02 -21.33 -5.42
N LEU A 136 -9.77 -21.60 -5.03
CA LEU A 136 -8.58 -21.41 -5.86
C LEU A 136 -8.52 -22.35 -7.07
N SER A 137 -9.03 -23.58 -6.95
CA SER A 137 -9.08 -24.55 -8.06
C SER A 137 -10.16 -24.25 -9.10
N CYS A 138 -11.07 -23.31 -8.83
CA CYS A 138 -12.14 -22.87 -9.72
C CYS A 138 -11.87 -21.50 -10.36
N ILE A 139 -10.65 -20.96 -10.29
CA ILE A 139 -10.32 -19.71 -11.01
C ILE A 139 -10.22 -20.05 -12.51
N PRO A 140 -11.17 -19.63 -13.36
CA PRO A 140 -10.94 -19.68 -14.79
C PRO A 140 -9.77 -18.74 -15.09
N ASN A 141 -8.84 -19.22 -15.91
CA ASN A 141 -7.67 -18.51 -16.37
C ASN A 141 -8.11 -17.15 -16.95
N SER A 142 -8.08 -16.10 -16.12
CA SER A 142 -8.42 -14.74 -16.51
C SER A 142 -7.22 -14.19 -17.26
N SER A 143 -7.08 -14.64 -18.51
CA SER A 143 -6.40 -13.87 -19.54
C SER A 143 -7.06 -12.50 -19.54
N GLN A 144 -6.42 -11.55 -18.87
CA GLN A 144 -6.85 -10.18 -18.71
C GLN A 144 -7.46 -9.68 -20.02
N ALA A 145 -8.76 -9.41 -20.01
CA ALA A 145 -9.32 -8.47 -20.95
C ALA A 145 -8.71 -7.11 -20.59
N CYS A 146 -7.59 -6.76 -21.25
CA CYS A 146 -7.17 -5.38 -21.36
C CYS A 146 -8.41 -4.57 -21.76
N PRO A 147 -8.73 -3.44 -21.09
CA PRO A 147 -9.72 -2.53 -21.64
C PRO A 147 -9.30 -2.24 -23.08
N PRO A 148 -10.21 -2.28 -24.08
CA PRO A 148 -9.82 -2.08 -25.46
C PRO A 148 -9.11 -0.73 -25.56
N ARG A 149 -7.78 -0.77 -25.73
CA ARG A 149 -7.02 0.44 -26.02
C ARG A 149 -7.65 0.99 -27.28
N ARG A 150 -8.06 2.26 -27.25
CA ARG A 150 -8.61 2.93 -28.43
C ARG A 150 -7.64 2.64 -29.59
N PRO A 151 -8.13 2.18 -30.76
CA PRO A 151 -7.25 1.84 -31.86
C PRO A 151 -6.33 3.02 -32.14
N ILE A 152 -5.02 2.77 -32.20
CA ILE A 152 -4.07 3.82 -32.56
C ILE A 152 -4.44 4.34 -33.94
N VAL A 153 -4.76 5.63 -34.03
CA VAL A 153 -5.09 6.30 -35.29
C VAL A 153 -3.88 7.13 -35.70
N CYS A 154 -3.48 7.01 -36.96
CA CYS A 154 -2.43 7.85 -37.50
C CYS A 154 -2.96 9.27 -37.71
N PHE A 155 -2.36 10.26 -37.04
CA PHE A 155 -2.74 11.66 -37.18
C PHE A 155 -2.49 12.26 -38.59
N GLY A 156 -1.68 11.60 -39.41
CA GLY A 156 -1.36 12.07 -40.76
C GLY A 156 -2.29 11.56 -41.84
N CYS A 157 -2.63 10.27 -41.81
CA CYS A 157 -3.49 9.65 -42.84
C CYS A 157 -4.87 9.20 -42.34
N GLY A 158 -5.13 9.29 -41.03
CA GLY A 158 -6.42 8.98 -40.42
C GLY A 158 -6.76 7.48 -40.30
N VAL A 159 -5.91 6.58 -40.79
CA VAL A 159 -6.16 5.13 -40.69
C VAL A 159 -5.69 4.57 -39.36
N THR A 160 -6.35 3.50 -38.91
CA THR A 160 -6.03 2.82 -37.65
C THR A 160 -4.94 1.77 -37.83
N GLY A 161 -4.08 1.55 -36.82
CA GLY A 161 -3.10 0.46 -36.77
C GLY A 161 -1.63 0.89 -36.78
N HIS A 162 -1.33 2.17 -37.01
CA HIS A 162 0.02 2.73 -36.90
C HIS A 162 -0.01 4.20 -36.41
N GLY A 163 1.11 4.70 -35.91
CA GLY A 163 1.28 6.09 -35.50
C GLY A 163 1.86 6.97 -36.60
N LEU A 164 1.96 8.29 -36.37
CA LEU A 164 2.46 9.25 -37.37
C LEU A 164 3.88 8.90 -37.86
N ASP A 165 4.73 8.39 -36.98
CA ASP A 165 6.13 8.03 -37.29
C ASP A 165 6.26 6.83 -38.22
N SER A 166 5.32 5.89 -38.10
CA SER A 166 5.26 4.65 -38.87
C SER A 166 4.35 4.75 -40.12
N CYS A 167 3.95 5.97 -40.49
CA CYS A 167 3.05 6.21 -41.62
C CYS A 167 3.81 6.35 -42.94
N ASN A 168 3.63 5.38 -43.85
CA ASN A 168 4.27 5.42 -45.19
C ASN A 168 3.86 6.65 -46.00
N ALA A 169 2.58 7.04 -45.97
CA ALA A 169 2.10 8.21 -46.72
C ALA A 169 2.78 9.51 -46.28
N ILE A 170 2.96 9.70 -44.96
CA ILE A 170 3.63 10.88 -44.41
C ILE A 170 5.14 10.80 -44.65
N ASN A 171 5.74 9.62 -44.45
CA ASN A 171 7.17 9.40 -44.72
C ASN A 171 7.52 9.67 -46.19
N ASP A 172 6.65 9.33 -47.13
CA ASP A 172 6.85 9.62 -48.55
C ASP A 172 6.76 11.12 -48.87
N LEU A 173 5.88 11.86 -48.20
CA LEU A 173 5.79 13.32 -48.35
C LEU A 173 6.99 14.05 -47.74
N VAL A 174 7.52 13.52 -46.63
CA VAL A 174 8.78 14.00 -46.04
C VAL A 174 9.96 13.72 -46.97
N LYS A 175 10.06 12.51 -47.53
CA LYS A 175 11.11 12.17 -48.51
C LYS A 175 11.04 13.00 -49.79
N LYS A 176 9.82 13.36 -50.22
CA LYS A 176 9.60 14.26 -51.37
C LYS A 176 9.86 15.73 -51.03
N GLY A 177 10.16 16.08 -49.77
CA GLY A 177 10.42 17.44 -49.32
C GLY A 177 9.18 18.34 -49.27
N SER A 178 7.97 17.75 -49.33
CA SER A 178 6.71 18.50 -49.26
C SER A 178 6.28 18.79 -47.82
N LEU A 179 6.81 18.04 -46.85
CA LEU A 179 6.58 18.22 -45.42
C LEU A 179 7.93 18.10 -44.68
N ALA A 180 8.11 18.87 -43.60
CA ALA A 180 9.23 18.74 -42.68
C ALA A 180 8.69 18.37 -41.29
N ARG A 181 9.44 17.56 -40.54
CA ARG A 181 9.14 17.30 -39.12
C ARG A 181 9.76 18.44 -38.30
N ASP A 182 8.99 18.95 -37.35
CA ASP A 182 9.49 19.92 -36.38
C ASP A 182 10.21 19.13 -35.27
N ASP A 183 11.51 19.37 -35.10
CA ASP A 183 12.37 18.68 -34.12
C ASP A 183 12.37 19.37 -32.74
N ASN A 184 11.38 20.23 -32.47
CA ASN A 184 11.28 20.96 -31.21
C ASN A 184 10.68 20.05 -30.12
N HIS A 185 11.54 19.54 -29.23
CA HIS A 185 11.17 18.63 -28.14
C HIS A 185 11.26 19.31 -26.77
#